data_AF-U9SM37-F1
#
_entry.id   AF-U9SM37-F1
#
_cell.length_a   1.000
_cell.length_b   1.000
_cell.length_c   1.000
_cell.angle_alpha   90.00
_cell.angle_beta   90.00
_cell.angle_gamma   90.00
#
_symmetry.space_group_name_H-M   'P 1'
#
loop_
_entity.id
_entity.type
_entity.pdbx_description
1 polymer ?
#
loop_
_entity_poly.entity_id
_entity_poly.type
_entity_poly.pdbx_seq_one_letter_code
_entity_poly.pdbx_strand_id
1 'polypeptide(L)'
;MLISLDVVANMKETNLTLSINGVTLRHSQDTRWIDDLLEFIQEPEMRIFVELPSQFIKLSVTINDSSVDFNPNNIPGRVIVVLDSLKASSNIISGSPMFAAKLIVQNLDLMLVGDDQTIQERAINKSGSSTISVKKYWKAIGFVKAASLDFAEIQLKANKGEIYPNFELELTNEHLTIETCADTFQTLLNLINHLTPKEEISEKGRKVHITTAANRGDDSDEPVYKNM
;
A
#
# COMPACT_ATOMS: atom_id res chain seq x y z
N MET A 1 -23.21 -14.39 -2.48
CA MET A 1 -23.95 -13.39 -1.68
C MET A 1 -25.08 -14.11 -0.98
N LEU A 2 -25.13 -14.05 0.35
CA LEU A 2 -26.20 -14.64 1.18
C LEU A 2 -26.81 -13.51 2.01
N ILE A 3 -28.14 -13.40 2.04
CA ILE A 3 -28.87 -12.38 2.80
C ILE A 3 -29.75 -13.09 3.82
N SER A 4 -29.65 -12.71 5.09
CA SER A 4 -30.51 -13.20 6.16
C SER A 4 -31.13 -12.03 6.92
N LEU A 5 -32.42 -12.13 7.23
CA LEU A 5 -33.16 -11.12 7.98
C LEU A 5 -33.50 -11.67 9.36
N ASP A 6 -33.05 -10.98 10.41
CA ASP A 6 -33.53 -11.22 11.77
C ASP A 6 -34.66 -10.23 12.07
N VAL A 7 -35.89 -10.74 12.06
CA VAL A 7 -37.10 -9.97 12.30
C VAL A 7 -37.24 -9.57 13.77
N VAL A 8 -36.64 -10.33 14.70
CA VAL A 8 -36.70 -10.05 16.15
C VAL A 8 -35.73 -8.93 16.51
N ALA A 9 -34.54 -8.94 15.90
CA ALA A 9 -33.53 -7.89 16.10
C ALA A 9 -33.71 -6.66 15.18
N ASN A 10 -34.68 -6.70 14.24
CA ASN A 10 -34.82 -5.75 13.14
C ASN A 10 -33.46 -5.45 12.47
N MET A 11 -32.74 -6.52 12.08
CA MET A 11 -31.40 -6.43 11.52
C MET A 11 -31.31 -7.23 10.21
N LYS A 12 -30.75 -6.61 9.17
CA LYS A 12 -30.46 -7.26 7.88
C LYS A 12 -28.98 -7.60 7.81
N GLU A 13 -28.66 -8.89 7.80
CA GLU A 13 -27.29 -9.37 7.62
C GLU A 13 -27.04 -9.77 6.15
N THR A 14 -25.97 -9.23 5.56
CA THR A 14 -25.52 -9.57 4.20
C THR A 14 -24.10 -10.13 4.25
N ASN A 15 -23.93 -11.35 3.76
CA ASN A 15 -22.63 -12.01 3.64
C ASN A 15 -22.15 -11.89 2.18
N LEU A 16 -21.06 -11.15 1.98
CA LEU A 16 -20.41 -10.98 0.68
C LEU A 16 -19.05 -11.67 0.70
N THR A 17 -18.89 -12.64 -0.19
CA THR A 17 -17.64 -13.38 -0.38
C THR A 17 -17.19 -13.24 -1.83
N LEU A 18 -15.96 -12.78 -2.03
CA LEU A 18 -15.30 -12.64 -3.33
C LEU A 18 -14.04 -13.49 -3.33
N SER A 19 -13.86 -14.31 -4.37
CA SER A 19 -12.62 -15.05 -4.57
C SER A 19 -12.05 -14.76 -5.96
N ILE A 20 -10.78 -14.39 -5.99
CA ILE A 20 -10.02 -14.03 -7.18
C ILE A 20 -8.81 -14.96 -7.25
N ASN A 21 -8.51 -15.50 -8.42
CA ASN A 21 -7.39 -16.41 -8.63
C ASN A 21 -6.69 -16.11 -9.96
N GLY A 22 -5.36 -16.11 -9.98
CA GLY A 22 -4.60 -16.06 -11.23
C GLY A 22 -4.59 -14.69 -11.92
N VAL A 23 -4.92 -13.60 -11.21
CA VAL A 23 -5.04 -12.27 -11.84
C VAL A 23 -3.78 -11.45 -11.67
N THR A 24 -3.52 -10.58 -12.64
CA THR A 24 -2.54 -9.50 -12.50
C THR A 24 -3.27 -8.17 -12.44
N LEU A 25 -3.17 -7.47 -11.31
CA LEU A 25 -3.64 -6.10 -11.19
C LEU A 25 -2.51 -5.17 -11.63
N ARG A 26 -2.71 -4.45 -12.74
CA ARG A 26 -1.76 -3.46 -13.20
C ARG A 26 -2.06 -2.12 -12.55
N HIS A 27 -1.09 -1.56 -11.83
CA HIS A 27 -1.21 -0.24 -11.25
C HIS A 27 -1.33 0.80 -12.36
N SER A 28 -2.50 1.43 -12.45
CA SER A 28 -2.73 2.64 -13.24
C SER A 28 -2.56 3.85 -12.32
N GLN A 29 -2.06 4.97 -12.85
CA GLN A 29 -2.07 6.24 -12.11
C GLN A 29 -3.49 6.75 -11.85
N ASP A 30 -4.47 6.21 -12.60
CA ASP A 30 -5.89 6.48 -12.38
C ASP A 30 -6.43 5.57 -11.26
N THR A 31 -6.63 6.13 -10.08
CA THR A 31 -7.19 5.43 -8.91
C THR A 31 -8.72 5.49 -8.85
N ARG A 32 -9.40 6.10 -9.83
CA ARG A 32 -10.88 6.26 -9.83
C ARG A 32 -11.64 4.95 -9.71
N TRP A 33 -11.06 3.85 -10.20
CA TRP A 33 -11.68 2.52 -10.06
C TRP A 33 -11.88 2.10 -8.60
N ILE A 34 -11.06 2.62 -7.67
CA ILE A 34 -11.22 2.38 -6.22
C ILE A 34 -12.49 3.08 -5.74
N ASP A 35 -12.69 4.34 -6.16
CA ASP A 35 -13.89 5.11 -5.82
C ASP A 35 -15.15 4.46 -6.42
N ASP A 36 -15.10 4.05 -7.69
CA ASP A 36 -16.22 3.34 -8.36
C ASP A 36 -16.58 2.03 -7.63
N LEU A 37 -15.56 1.29 -7.17
CA LEU A 37 -15.77 0.04 -6.42
C LEU A 37 -16.31 0.31 -5.00
N LEU A 38 -15.86 1.38 -4.36
CA LEU A 38 -16.39 1.84 -3.06
C LEU A 38 -17.85 2.29 -3.20
N GLU A 39 -18.19 3.03 -4.26
CA GLU A 39 -19.57 3.43 -4.58
C GLU A 39 -20.45 2.22 -4.89
N PHE A 40 -19.95 1.23 -5.63
CA PHE A 40 -20.70 0.01 -5.93
C PHE A 40 -21.03 -0.82 -4.68
N ILE A 41 -20.15 -0.81 -3.67
CA ILE A 41 -20.38 -1.48 -2.38
C ILE A 41 -21.38 -0.70 -1.53
N GLN A 42 -21.49 0.62 -1.71
CA GLN A 42 -22.47 1.44 -1.02
C GLN A 42 -23.88 1.16 -1.55
N GLU A 43 -24.84 1.01 -0.63
CA GLU A 43 -26.23 0.78 -1.02
C GLU A 43 -26.77 2.04 -1.73
N PRO A 44 -27.41 1.92 -2.91
CA PRO A 44 -28.02 3.07 -3.56
C PRO A 44 -29.12 3.67 -2.66
N GLU A 45 -29.23 5.00 -2.61
CA GLU A 45 -30.26 5.71 -1.83
C GLU A 45 -31.67 5.39 -2.33
N MET A 46 -32.26 4.27 -1.90
CA MET A 46 -33.67 4.00 -2.11
C MET A 46 -34.50 4.82 -1.13
N ARG A 47 -34.99 5.98 -1.60
CA ARG A 47 -35.99 6.78 -0.91
C ARG A 47 -37.34 6.06 -0.88
N ILE A 48 -37.52 5.17 0.09
CA ILE A 48 -38.86 4.79 0.56
C ILE A 48 -38.80 4.74 2.08
N PHE A 49 -39.56 5.61 2.74
CA PHE A 49 -39.70 5.70 4.19
C PHE A 49 -40.37 4.43 4.73
N VAL A 50 -39.57 3.45 5.08
CA VAL A 50 -39.89 2.39 6.05
C VAL A 50 -38.67 2.32 6.95
N GLU A 51 -38.84 2.24 8.27
CA GLU A 51 -37.73 2.05 9.21
C GLU A 51 -36.88 0.86 8.76
N LEU A 52 -35.78 1.14 8.07
CA LEU A 52 -34.92 0.11 7.53
C LEU A 52 -34.21 -0.54 8.72
N PRO A 53 -34.23 -1.87 8.82
CA PRO A 53 -33.48 -2.59 9.85
C PRO A 53 -32.01 -2.17 9.82
N SER A 54 -31.37 -2.09 10.98
CA SER A 54 -29.92 -1.88 11.09
C SER A 54 -29.21 -2.90 10.19
N GLN A 55 -28.35 -2.43 9.30
CA GLN A 55 -27.72 -3.31 8.30
C GLN A 55 -26.30 -3.68 8.70
N PHE A 56 -25.98 -4.96 8.54
CA PHE A 56 -24.70 -5.55 8.87
C PHE A 56 -24.16 -6.31 7.65
N ILE A 57 -22.99 -5.92 7.14
CA ILE A 57 -22.35 -6.57 5.99
C ILE A 57 -21.07 -7.27 6.46
N LYS A 58 -21.02 -8.59 6.29
CA LYS A 58 -19.79 -9.39 6.45
C LYS A 58 -19.11 -9.49 5.10
N LEU A 59 -18.00 -8.78 4.92
CA LEU A 59 -17.17 -8.83 3.74
C LEU A 59 -16.03 -9.82 3.94
N SER A 60 -15.83 -10.72 2.98
CA SER A 60 -14.65 -11.58 2.89
C SER A 60 -14.14 -11.62 1.44
N VAL A 61 -12.88 -11.24 1.24
CA VAL A 61 -12.20 -11.27 -0.06
C VAL A 61 -11.00 -12.20 0.06
N THR A 62 -10.84 -13.12 -0.89
CA THR A 62 -9.68 -14.00 -0.97
C THR A 62 -9.06 -13.87 -2.36
N ILE A 63 -7.77 -13.53 -2.43
CA ILE A 63 -7.00 -13.41 -3.65
C ILE A 63 -5.89 -14.46 -3.59
N ASN A 64 -5.83 -15.36 -4.56
CA ASN A 64 -4.83 -16.43 -4.61
C ASN A 64 -4.02 -16.39 -5.91
N ASP A 65 -2.76 -16.83 -5.86
CA ASP A 65 -1.83 -16.93 -7.01
C ASP A 65 -1.98 -15.73 -7.96
N SER A 66 -1.79 -14.52 -7.45
CA SER A 66 -2.05 -13.27 -8.16
C SER A 66 -0.87 -12.33 -8.04
N SER A 67 -0.83 -11.29 -8.86
CA SER A 67 0.24 -10.29 -8.78
C SER A 67 -0.25 -8.86 -8.96
N VAL A 68 0.47 -7.93 -8.37
CA VAL A 68 0.32 -6.49 -8.62
C VAL A 68 1.54 -6.03 -9.42
N ASP A 69 1.27 -5.47 -10.58
CA ASP A 69 2.27 -4.94 -11.50
C ASP A 69 2.38 -3.43 -11.31
N PHE A 70 3.47 -2.99 -10.69
CA PHE A 70 3.79 -1.59 -10.47
C PHE A 70 4.88 -1.14 -11.45
N ASN A 71 4.43 -0.41 -12.48
CA ASN A 71 5.29 0.15 -13.51
C ASN A 71 5.25 1.70 -13.45
N PRO A 72 6.08 2.33 -12.60
CA PRO A 72 6.11 3.78 -12.48
C PRO A 72 6.66 4.40 -13.77
N ASN A 73 5.99 5.43 -14.28
CA ASN A 73 6.49 6.19 -15.41
C ASN A 73 7.78 6.93 -15.00
N ASN A 74 8.74 7.00 -15.92
CA ASN A 74 10.01 7.74 -15.78
C ASN A 74 11.04 7.15 -14.80
N ILE A 75 10.96 5.87 -14.44
CA ILE A 75 12.01 5.17 -13.69
C ILE A 75 12.47 3.96 -14.50
N PRO A 76 13.79 3.74 -14.69
CA PRO A 76 14.28 2.47 -15.20
C PRO A 76 14.06 1.39 -14.12
N GLY A 77 13.00 0.61 -14.29
CA GLY A 77 12.72 -0.56 -13.48
C GLY A 77 11.24 -0.74 -13.17
N ARG A 78 10.82 -2.01 -13.14
CA ARG A 78 9.43 -2.43 -12.90
C ARG A 78 9.38 -3.36 -11.69
N VAL A 79 8.36 -3.19 -10.87
CA VAL A 79 8.18 -3.94 -9.62
C VAL A 79 6.94 -4.80 -9.74
N ILE A 80 7.09 -6.08 -9.44
CA ILE A 80 5.95 -7.00 -9.34
C ILE A 80 5.88 -7.51 -7.91
N VAL A 81 4.71 -7.39 -7.31
CA VAL A 81 4.38 -8.07 -6.06
C VAL A 81 3.59 -9.31 -6.41
N VAL A 82 4.13 -10.49 -6.11
CA VAL A 82 3.42 -11.77 -6.28
C VAL A 82 2.88 -12.22 -4.94
N LEU A 83 1.62 -12.66 -4.92
CA LEU A 83 0.87 -13.04 -3.74
C LEU A 83 0.37 -14.48 -3.92
N ASP A 84 0.75 -15.40 -3.04
CA ASP A 84 0.16 -16.73 -3.05
C ASP A 84 -1.25 -16.69 -2.46
N SER A 85 -1.45 -15.97 -1.35
CA SER A 85 -2.75 -15.83 -0.67
C SER A 85 -2.84 -14.50 0.09
N LEU A 86 -3.88 -13.73 -0.21
CA LEU A 86 -4.30 -12.54 0.52
C LEU A 86 -5.78 -12.72 0.91
N LYS A 87 -6.07 -12.62 2.20
CA LYS A 87 -7.44 -12.66 2.73
C LYS A 87 -7.74 -11.35 3.40
N ALA A 88 -8.78 -10.65 2.95
CA ALA A 88 -9.31 -9.48 3.62
C ALA A 88 -10.69 -9.80 4.20
N SER A 89 -10.97 -9.33 5.40
CA SER A 89 -12.29 -9.40 6.01
C SER A 89 -12.66 -8.12 6.72
N SER A 90 -13.94 -7.79 6.71
CA SER A 90 -14.48 -6.61 7.40
C SER A 90 -15.94 -6.84 7.77
N ASN A 91 -16.34 -6.25 8.89
CA ASN A 91 -17.73 -6.15 9.32
C ASN A 91 -18.15 -4.70 9.19
N ILE A 92 -19.01 -4.40 8.23
CA ILE A 92 -19.47 -3.05 7.94
C ILE A 92 -20.86 -2.89 8.54
N ILE A 93 -21.00 -1.95 9.47
CA ILE A 93 -22.27 -1.61 10.11
C ILE A 93 -22.75 -0.29 9.52
N SER A 94 -23.92 -0.28 8.91
CA SER A 94 -24.45 0.94 8.28
C SER A 94 -24.69 2.03 9.35
N GLY A 95 -24.24 3.25 9.06
CA GLY A 95 -24.31 4.39 9.98
C GLY A 95 -23.29 4.40 11.12
N SER A 96 -22.41 3.40 11.24
CA SER A 96 -21.35 3.37 12.24
C SER A 96 -20.23 4.38 11.91
N PRO A 97 -19.74 5.18 12.88
CA PRO A 97 -18.55 6.02 12.69
C PRO A 97 -17.24 5.22 12.73
N MET A 98 -17.31 3.93 13.10
CA MET A 98 -16.18 3.02 13.18
C MET A 98 -16.15 2.06 11.99
N PHE A 99 -14.96 1.88 11.43
CA PHE A 99 -14.64 0.91 10.41
C PHE A 99 -13.47 0.05 10.87
N ALA A 100 -13.55 -1.26 10.67
CA ALA A 100 -12.45 -2.17 10.96
C ALA A 100 -12.28 -3.19 9.83
N ALA A 101 -11.03 -3.47 9.48
CA ALA A 101 -10.66 -4.46 8.48
C ALA A 101 -9.45 -5.26 8.95
N LYS A 102 -9.42 -6.54 8.58
CA LYS A 102 -8.29 -7.43 8.80
C LYS A 102 -7.80 -7.95 7.47
N LEU A 103 -6.50 -7.91 7.25
CA LEU A 103 -5.83 -8.49 6.10
C LEU A 103 -4.84 -9.54 6.60
N ILE A 104 -4.82 -10.71 5.96
CA ILE A 104 -3.83 -11.76 6.18
C ILE A 104 -3.15 -12.01 4.85
N VAL A 105 -1.84 -11.83 4.82
CA VAL A 105 -0.97 -12.11 3.68
C VAL A 105 -0.17 -13.36 3.99
N GLN A 106 -0.14 -14.30 3.05
CA GLN A 106 0.66 -15.51 3.11
C GLN A 106 1.48 -15.61 1.84
N ASN A 107 2.80 -15.71 2.01
CA ASN A 107 3.81 -15.75 0.96
C ASN A 107 3.63 -14.64 -0.09
N LEU A 108 4.27 -13.51 0.17
CA LEU A 108 4.42 -12.41 -0.77
C LEU A 108 5.86 -12.36 -1.25
N ASP A 109 6.07 -12.31 -2.56
CA ASP A 109 7.38 -12.02 -3.15
C ASP A 109 7.37 -10.63 -3.80
N LEU A 110 8.42 -9.86 -3.52
CA LEU A 110 8.75 -8.66 -4.28
C LEU A 110 9.79 -9.03 -5.33
N MET A 111 9.43 -8.82 -6.59
CA MET A 111 10.27 -9.11 -7.75
C MET A 111 10.55 -7.85 -8.55
N LEU A 112 11.76 -7.74 -9.08
CA LEU A 112 12.26 -6.56 -9.77
C LEU A 112 12.87 -6.93 -11.11
N VAL A 113 12.84 -5.97 -12.03
CA VAL A 113 13.66 -5.96 -13.23
C VAL A 113 14.22 -4.54 -13.41
N GLY A 114 15.51 -4.42 -13.69
CA GLY A 114 16.19 -3.12 -13.79
C GLY A 114 16.08 -2.43 -15.15
N ASP A 115 15.78 -3.20 -16.20
CA ASP A 115 15.61 -2.69 -17.57
C ASP A 115 14.52 -3.48 -18.30
N ASP A 116 13.52 -2.78 -18.81
CA ASP A 116 12.40 -3.36 -19.56
C ASP A 116 12.85 -4.14 -20.81
N GLN A 117 14.02 -3.80 -21.38
CA GLN A 117 14.59 -4.54 -22.53
C GLN A 117 14.97 -5.98 -22.17
N THR A 118 15.15 -6.28 -20.89
CA THR A 118 15.46 -7.64 -20.41
C THR A 118 14.21 -8.51 -20.27
N ILE A 119 13.01 -7.92 -20.39
CA ILE A 119 11.75 -8.64 -20.26
C ILE A 119 11.48 -9.48 -21.52
N GLN A 120 11.47 -10.79 -21.37
CA GLN A 120 11.25 -11.74 -22.46
C GLN A 120 9.80 -12.24 -22.50
N GLU A 121 8.84 -11.36 -22.81
CA GLU A 121 7.41 -11.74 -22.85
C GLU A 121 7.10 -12.89 -23.82
N ARG A 122 7.90 -13.03 -24.89
CA ARG A 122 7.75 -14.10 -25.89
C ARG A 122 8.33 -15.46 -25.47
N ALA A 123 9.07 -15.53 -24.37
CA ALA A 123 9.74 -16.78 -23.94
C ALA A 123 8.77 -17.87 -23.48
N ILE A 124 7.55 -17.49 -23.06
CA ILE A 124 6.57 -18.40 -22.44
C ILE A 124 5.81 -19.26 -23.47
N ASN A 125 5.83 -18.89 -24.75
CA ASN A 125 5.14 -19.63 -25.83
C ASN A 125 5.74 -21.01 -26.15
N LYS A 126 6.77 -21.48 -25.41
CA LYS A 126 7.49 -22.72 -25.70
C LYS A 126 7.23 -23.87 -24.71
N SER A 127 6.42 -23.69 -23.67
CA SER A 127 6.17 -24.75 -22.68
C SER A 127 4.76 -25.31 -22.82
N GLY A 128 4.64 -26.60 -23.12
CA GLY A 128 3.38 -27.28 -23.33
C GLY A 128 2.49 -27.34 -22.08
N SER A 129 1.21 -27.02 -22.27
CA SER A 129 0.03 -27.55 -21.57
C SER A 129 0.10 -27.81 -20.05
N SER A 130 0.69 -26.92 -19.25
CA SER A 130 0.51 -26.92 -17.79
C SER A 130 0.20 -25.50 -17.29
N THR A 131 -0.68 -25.39 -16.31
CA THR A 131 -0.99 -24.12 -15.64
C THR A 131 0.26 -23.60 -14.95
N ILE A 132 0.85 -22.53 -15.48
CA ILE A 132 2.03 -21.87 -14.91
C ILE A 132 1.53 -20.94 -13.79
N SER A 133 2.06 -21.09 -12.57
CA SER A 133 1.74 -20.16 -11.48
C SER A 133 2.24 -18.75 -11.78
N VAL A 134 1.62 -17.74 -11.21
CA VAL A 134 1.97 -16.33 -11.48
C VAL A 134 3.44 -16.06 -11.13
N LYS A 135 3.94 -16.62 -10.03
CA LYS A 135 5.36 -16.55 -9.66
C LYS A 135 6.30 -17.11 -10.74
N LYS A 136 5.95 -18.25 -11.34
CA LYS A 136 6.76 -18.89 -12.38
C LYS A 136 6.73 -18.08 -13.68
N TYR A 137 5.57 -17.49 -14.01
CA TYR A 137 5.41 -16.60 -15.16
C TYR A 137 6.37 -15.41 -15.07
N TRP A 138 6.37 -14.67 -13.96
CA TRP A 138 7.22 -13.48 -13.81
C TRP A 138 8.71 -13.83 -13.81
N LYS A 139 9.10 -14.94 -13.16
CA LYS A 139 10.48 -15.44 -13.25
C LYS A 139 10.90 -15.78 -14.68
N ALA A 140 10.02 -16.41 -15.45
CA ALA A 140 10.33 -16.86 -16.81
C ALA A 140 10.55 -15.69 -17.79
N ILE A 141 9.90 -14.54 -17.57
CA ILE A 141 10.11 -13.35 -18.41
C ILE A 141 11.24 -12.44 -17.93
N GLY A 142 11.96 -12.78 -16.86
CA GLY A 142 13.19 -12.09 -16.44
C GLY A 142 13.14 -11.35 -15.12
N PHE A 143 12.05 -11.42 -14.35
CA PHE A 143 12.00 -10.80 -13.03
C PHE A 143 12.79 -11.62 -11.99
N VAL A 144 13.51 -10.91 -11.13
CA VAL A 144 14.34 -11.48 -10.06
C VAL A 144 13.71 -11.15 -8.70
N LYS A 145 13.64 -12.14 -7.81
CA LYS A 145 13.15 -11.94 -6.44
C LYS A 145 14.16 -11.09 -5.66
N ALA A 146 13.68 -10.03 -5.03
CA ALA A 146 14.48 -9.12 -4.19
C ALA A 146 14.11 -9.20 -2.71
N ALA A 147 12.84 -9.49 -2.40
CA ALA A 147 12.39 -9.72 -1.03
C ALA A 147 11.23 -10.73 -0.99
N SER A 148 11.00 -11.32 0.18
CA SER A 148 9.87 -12.19 0.46
C SER A 148 9.34 -11.98 1.87
N LEU A 149 8.03 -12.12 2.04
CA LEU A 149 7.32 -12.03 3.31
C LEU A 149 6.47 -13.29 3.47
N ASP A 150 6.78 -14.11 4.47
CA ASP A 150 6.12 -15.42 4.64
C ASP A 150 4.70 -15.25 5.21
N PHE A 151 4.55 -14.35 6.18
CA PHE A 151 3.29 -14.04 6.82
C PHE A 151 3.23 -12.60 7.31
N ALA A 152 2.09 -11.95 7.07
CA ALA A 152 1.70 -10.74 7.78
C ALA A 152 0.20 -10.70 8.06
N GLU A 153 -0.15 -10.25 9.25
CA GLU A 153 -1.49 -9.86 9.65
C GLU A 153 -1.53 -8.35 9.87
N ILE A 154 -2.46 -7.69 9.19
CA ILE A 154 -2.69 -6.25 9.28
C ILE A 154 -4.10 -6.06 9.82
N GLN A 155 -4.25 -5.35 10.93
CA GLN A 155 -5.53 -4.91 11.43
C GLN A 155 -5.61 -3.38 11.32
N LEU A 156 -6.67 -2.90 10.68
CA LEU A 156 -6.92 -1.50 10.45
C LEU A 156 -8.21 -1.12 11.14
N LYS A 157 -8.18 -0.06 11.95
CA LYS A 157 -9.37 0.55 12.55
C LYS A 157 -9.36 2.03 12.23
N ALA A 158 -10.47 2.53 11.72
CA ALA A 158 -10.69 3.94 11.48
C ALA A 158 -11.90 4.40 12.27
N ASN A 159 -11.82 5.59 12.85
CA ASN A 159 -12.91 6.20 13.62
C ASN A 159 -13.09 7.66 13.19
N LYS A 160 -14.34 8.11 13.09
CA LYS A 160 -14.70 9.51 12.85
C LYS A 160 -15.19 10.23 14.12
N GLY A 161 -15.24 9.54 15.25
CA GLY A 161 -15.64 10.10 16.55
C GLY A 161 -14.47 10.76 17.29
N GLU A 162 -14.78 11.70 18.17
CA GLU A 162 -13.76 12.52 18.87
C GLU A 162 -12.99 11.80 19.99
N ILE A 163 -13.44 10.62 20.41
CA ILE A 163 -12.95 9.94 21.63
C ILE A 163 -11.80 8.96 21.34
N TYR A 164 -11.70 8.43 20.11
CA TYR A 164 -10.72 7.42 19.73
C TYR A 164 -9.79 7.91 18.63
N PRO A 165 -8.63 7.28 18.40
CA PRO A 165 -7.77 7.61 17.29
C PRO A 165 -8.54 7.54 15.97
N ASN A 166 -8.34 8.54 15.11
CA ASN A 166 -8.98 8.57 13.79
C ASN A 166 -8.56 7.36 12.93
N PHE A 167 -7.37 6.84 13.18
CA PHE A 167 -6.79 5.71 12.47
C PHE A 167 -5.81 4.95 13.38
N GLU A 168 -5.94 3.63 13.42
CA GLU A 168 -5.07 2.69 14.13
C GLU A 168 -4.70 1.56 13.17
N LEU A 169 -3.41 1.27 13.09
CA LEU A 169 -2.85 0.21 12.27
C LEU A 169 -1.99 -0.69 13.15
N GLU A 170 -2.36 -1.96 13.24
CA GLU A 170 -1.59 -3.01 13.90
C GLU A 170 -1.04 -3.94 12.83
N LEU A 171 0.28 -4.13 12.82
CA LEU A 171 0.98 -5.02 11.90
C LEU A 171 1.71 -6.08 12.71
N THR A 172 1.40 -7.34 12.44
CA THR A 172 2.15 -8.49 12.93
C THR A 172 2.74 -9.21 11.73
N ASN A 173 4.07 -9.31 11.66
CA ASN A 173 4.76 -10.07 10.62
C ASN A 173 5.74 -11.05 11.27
N GLU A 174 5.94 -12.21 10.62
CA GLU A 174 6.90 -13.19 11.13
C GLU A 174 8.31 -12.88 10.63
N HIS A 175 8.52 -12.98 9.32
CA HIS A 175 9.83 -12.86 8.71
C HIS A 175 9.74 -12.13 7.37
N LEU A 176 10.52 -11.05 7.24
CA LEU A 176 10.76 -10.35 5.98
C LEU A 176 12.20 -10.64 5.56
N THR A 177 12.38 -11.37 4.47
CA THR A 177 13.69 -11.68 3.92
C THR A 177 13.98 -10.73 2.76
N ILE A 178 15.16 -10.11 2.75
CA ILE A 178 15.66 -9.35 1.60
C ILE A 178 16.88 -10.10 1.05
N GLU A 179 16.78 -10.58 -0.19
CA GLU A 179 17.84 -11.32 -0.87
C GLU A 179 18.08 -10.66 -2.22
N THR A 180 19.22 -9.95 -2.33
CA THR A 180 19.53 -9.18 -3.54
C THR A 180 20.98 -9.41 -3.95
N CYS A 181 21.23 -9.42 -5.26
CA CYS A 181 22.57 -9.18 -5.79
C CYS A 181 22.80 -7.66 -5.94
N ALA A 182 24.03 -7.25 -6.25
CA ALA A 182 24.40 -5.84 -6.37
C ALA A 182 23.48 -5.06 -7.32
N ASP A 183 23.21 -5.59 -8.52
CA ASP A 183 22.39 -4.91 -9.54
C ASP A 183 20.91 -4.79 -9.12
N THR A 184 20.37 -5.85 -8.51
CA THR A 184 18.99 -5.86 -7.99
C THR A 184 18.85 -4.88 -6.82
N PHE A 185 19.85 -4.81 -5.94
CA PHE A 185 19.88 -3.89 -4.82
C PHE A 185 19.94 -2.42 -5.29
N GLN A 186 20.78 -2.11 -6.27
CA GLN A 186 20.82 -0.76 -6.86
C GLN A 186 19.49 -0.36 -7.49
N THR A 187 18.83 -1.28 -8.21
CA THR A 187 17.50 -1.06 -8.77
C THR A 187 16.48 -0.76 -7.66
N LEU A 188 16.48 -1.55 -6.58
CA LEU A 188 15.60 -1.34 -5.43
C LEU A 188 15.82 0.03 -4.78
N LEU A 189 17.07 0.44 -4.58
CA LEU A 189 17.39 1.77 -4.04
C LEU A 189 16.92 2.91 -4.95
N ASN A 190 17.12 2.78 -6.26
CA ASN A 190 16.67 3.78 -7.23
C ASN A 190 15.15 3.95 -7.19
N LEU A 191 14.40 2.85 -7.05
CA LEU A 191 12.94 2.87 -6.89
C LEU A 191 12.52 3.57 -5.59
N ILE A 192 13.13 3.22 -4.46
CA ILE A 192 12.82 3.84 -3.15
C ILE A 192 13.07 5.35 -3.20
N ASN A 193 14.20 5.78 -3.76
CA ASN A 193 14.56 7.19 -3.88
C ASN A 193 13.59 7.99 -4.76
N HIS A 194 12.96 7.36 -5.75
CA HIS A 194 11.96 8.03 -6.59
C HIS A 194 10.56 8.06 -5.96
N LEU A 195 10.20 7.02 -5.19
CA LEU A 195 8.91 6.96 -4.49
C LEU A 195 8.88 7.85 -3.24
N THR A 196 10.04 8.17 -2.70
CA THR A 196 10.16 9.09 -1.56
C THR A 196 9.77 10.50 -2.01
N PRO A 197 8.73 11.12 -1.40
CA PRO A 197 8.38 12.50 -1.69
C PRO A 197 9.61 13.37 -1.45
N LYS A 198 10.03 14.12 -2.48
CA LYS A 198 11.08 15.13 -2.29
C LYS A 198 10.46 16.25 -1.46
N GLU A 199 11.00 16.52 -0.28
CA GLU A 199 10.62 17.71 0.47
C GLU A 199 10.87 18.93 -0.42
N GLU A 200 9.80 19.63 -0.82
CA GLU A 200 9.95 20.99 -1.33
C GLU A 200 10.45 21.85 -0.18
N ILE A 201 11.76 22.11 -0.16
CA ILE A 201 12.34 23.13 0.70
C ILE A 201 11.74 24.46 0.22
N SER A 202 10.66 24.88 0.87
CA SER A 202 10.12 26.22 0.72
C SER A 202 11.18 27.20 1.22
N GLU A 203 11.92 27.82 0.30
CA GLU A 203 12.76 29.00 0.58
C GLU A 203 11.87 30.20 0.96
N LYS A 204 11.15 30.12 2.07
CA LYS A 204 10.69 31.30 2.80
C LYS A 204 11.61 31.47 3.99
N GLY A 205 12.63 32.31 3.76
CA GLY A 205 13.68 32.63 4.72
C GLY A 205 13.17 32.88 6.12
N ARG A 206 13.36 31.90 6.99
CA ARG A 206 13.34 32.11 8.44
C ARG A 206 14.71 32.68 8.80
N LYS A 207 14.84 34.01 8.76
CA LYS A 207 15.95 34.70 9.43
C LYS A 207 15.84 34.34 10.92
N VAL A 208 16.60 33.34 11.36
CA VAL A 208 16.83 33.09 12.78
C VAL A 208 17.74 34.22 13.24
N HIS A 209 17.18 35.20 13.95
CA HIS A 209 17.97 36.12 14.75
C HIS A 209 18.64 35.31 15.86
N ILE A 210 19.89 34.90 15.62
CA ILE A 210 20.78 34.43 16.69
C ILE A 210 21.31 35.69 17.37
N THR A 211 20.72 36.05 18.51
CA THR A 211 21.28 37.05 19.40
C THR A 211 22.39 36.38 20.21
N THR A 212 23.62 36.43 19.71
CA THR A 212 24.79 36.05 20.51
C THR A 212 25.05 37.15 21.53
N ALA A 213 24.72 36.88 22.80
CA ALA A 213 25.20 37.69 23.91
C ALA A 213 26.73 37.50 24.02
N ALA A 214 27.48 38.46 23.46
CA ALA A 214 28.92 38.52 23.61
C ALA A 214 29.25 38.85 25.08
N ASN A 215 29.93 37.92 25.74
CA ASN A 215 30.52 38.17 27.06
C ASN A 215 31.51 39.32 26.98
N ARG A 216 31.28 40.29 27.86
CA ARG A 216 32.07 41.48 28.10
C ARG A 216 33.35 41.06 28.84
N GLY A 217 34.46 41.01 28.11
CA GLY A 217 35.82 40.91 28.65
C GLY A 217 36.62 42.08 28.08
N ASP A 218 36.66 43.15 28.87
CA ASP A 218 37.45 44.36 28.67
C ASP A 218 38.90 44.06 29.03
N ASP A 219 39.84 44.34 28.13
CA ASP A 219 41.17 44.87 28.49
C ASP A 219 41.92 45.28 27.19
N SER A 220 41.84 46.58 26.93
CA SER A 220 42.92 47.51 26.56
C SER A 220 44.25 46.91 26.05
N ASP A 221 44.64 47.21 24.81
CA ASP A 221 45.48 48.40 24.52
C ASP A 221 45.86 48.48 23.02
N GLU A 222 45.70 49.69 22.48
CA GLU A 222 45.97 50.21 21.13
C GLU A 222 47.50 50.41 20.85
N PRO A 223 47.96 51.00 19.70
CA PRO A 223 47.56 50.89 18.29
C PRO A 223 48.78 50.85 17.31
N VAL A 224 48.54 51.23 16.04
CA VAL A 224 49.47 51.66 14.95
C VAL A 224 49.94 50.49 14.05
N TYR A 225 49.69 50.47 12.74
CA TYR A 225 50.17 51.41 11.72
C TYR A 225 49.20 51.70 10.56
N LYS A 226 49.30 52.94 10.09
CA LYS A 226 48.62 53.55 8.95
C LYS A 226 49.47 53.33 7.68
N ASN A 227 48.83 52.81 6.63
CA ASN A 227 49.11 52.80 5.19
C ASN A 227 50.54 53.05 4.65
N MET A 228 50.88 52.23 3.63
CA MET A 228 51.96 52.34 2.63
C MET A 228 53.35 51.82 3.06
#